data_AF-A0A974S941-F1
#
_entry.id   AF-A0A974S941-F1
#
_cell.length_a   1.000
_cell.length_b   1.000
_cell.length_c   1.000
_cell.angle_alpha   90.00
_cell.angle_beta   90.00
_cell.angle_gamma   90.00
#
_symmetry.space_group_name_H-M   'P 1'
#
loop_
_entity.id
_entity.type
_entity.pdbx_description
1 polymer ?
#
loop_
_entity_poly.entity_id
_entity_poly.type
_entity_poly.pdbx_seq_one_letter_code
_entity_poly.pdbx_strand_id
1 'polypeptide(L)'
;MDQIIPPGSDLECLRVTFGVVTPQPGDIVIVQRNRHDLQELTCKRLEFDGHNWVLRAESTRPEFQDPIVIGRPDDGHFGDDETAVIAIVLRSHQTLYKRRR
;
A
#
# COMPACT_ATOMS: atom_id res chain seq x y z
N MET A 1 0.37 10.09 1.10
CA MET A 1 0.08 9.46 2.40
C MET A 1 0.31 10.44 3.55
N ASP A 2 0.94 11.59 3.30
CA ASP A 2 1.24 12.65 4.26
C ASP A 2 0.03 13.23 5.00
N GLN A 3 -1.20 13.01 4.52
CA GLN A 3 -2.40 13.42 5.25
C GLN A 3 -2.66 12.55 6.49
N ILE A 4 -2.21 11.29 6.49
CA ILE A 4 -2.47 10.33 7.58
C ILE A 4 -1.21 9.69 8.17
N ILE A 5 -0.11 9.67 7.43
CA ILE A 5 1.18 9.10 7.82
C ILE A 5 2.25 10.17 7.54
N PRO A 6 2.79 10.82 8.59
CA PRO A 6 3.85 11.80 8.42
C PRO A 6 5.08 11.22 7.70
N PRO A 7 5.76 12.00 6.84
CA PRO A 7 7.02 11.58 6.24
C PRO A 7 8.06 11.15 7.29
N GLY A 8 8.79 10.08 7.02
CA GLY A 8 9.80 9.52 7.93
C GLY A 8 9.26 8.65 9.06
N SER A 9 7.95 8.34 9.06
CA SER A 9 7.37 7.38 10.01
C SER A 9 7.85 5.95 9.72
N ASP A 10 8.05 5.18 10.78
CA ASP A 10 8.29 3.75 10.74
C ASP A 10 6.91 3.03 10.66
N LEU A 11 6.77 2.10 9.72
CA LEU A 11 5.53 1.34 9.51
C LEU A 11 5.67 -0.08 10.06
N GLU A 12 4.73 -0.46 10.92
CA GLU A 12 4.56 -1.85 11.34
C GLU A 12 3.57 -2.53 10.38
N CYS A 13 4.04 -3.56 9.67
CA CYS A 13 3.30 -4.17 8.58
C CYS A 13 3.11 -5.68 8.80
N LEU A 14 1.90 -6.17 8.52
CA LEU A 14 1.61 -7.59 8.38
C LEU A 14 1.86 -8.02 6.94
N ARG A 15 2.79 -8.95 6.72
CA ARG A 15 3.06 -9.49 5.38
C ARG A 15 1.82 -10.21 4.85
N VAL A 16 1.38 -9.85 3.65
CA VAL A 16 0.33 -10.59 2.94
C VAL A 16 0.97 -11.83 2.36
N THR A 17 0.56 -12.99 2.88
CA THR A 17 0.93 -14.30 2.36
C THR A 17 -0.35 -14.98 1.86
N PHE A 18 -0.28 -15.60 0.69
CA PHE A 18 -1.43 -16.20 0.01
C PHE A 18 -2.23 -17.11 0.97
N GLY A 19 -3.53 -16.88 1.09
CA GLY A 19 -4.45 -17.68 1.90
C GLY A 19 -4.40 -17.46 3.42
N VAL A 20 -3.52 -16.57 3.93
CA VAL A 20 -3.39 -16.32 5.38
C VAL A 20 -4.09 -15.04 5.82
N VAL A 21 -3.93 -13.96 5.05
CA VAL A 21 -4.62 -12.70 5.31
C VAL A 21 -5.07 -12.08 3.99
N THR A 22 -6.32 -11.63 3.97
CA THR A 22 -6.97 -11.07 2.79
C THR A 22 -7.17 -9.57 3.02
N PRO A 23 -6.45 -8.69 2.29
CA PRO A 23 -6.69 -7.25 2.33
C PRO A 23 -8.17 -6.90 2.13
N GLN A 24 -8.64 -5.91 2.86
CA GLN A 24 -10.02 -5.42 2.81
C GLN A 24 -10.08 -3.96 2.35
N PRO A 25 -11.20 -3.50 1.77
CA PRO A 25 -11.40 -2.09 1.48
C PRO A 25 -11.25 -1.26 2.76
N GLY A 26 -10.47 -0.18 2.68
CA GLY A 26 -10.10 0.68 3.79
C GLY A 26 -8.71 0.41 4.38
N ASP A 27 -8.13 -0.77 4.13
CA ASP A 27 -6.78 -1.08 4.58
C ASP A 27 -5.75 -0.16 3.95
N ILE A 28 -4.76 0.24 4.76
CA ILE A 28 -3.55 0.85 4.23
C ILE A 28 -2.59 -0.27 3.88
N VAL A 29 -2.14 -0.31 2.63
CA VAL A 29 -1.35 -1.42 2.09
C VAL A 29 -0.02 -0.95 1.52
N ILE A 30 0.97 -1.84 1.60
CA ILE A 30 2.23 -1.72 0.88
C ILE A 30 2.08 -2.46 -0.43
N VAL A 31 2.33 -1.74 -1.51
CA VAL A 31 2.18 -2.20 -2.88
C VAL A 31 3.57 -2.23 -3.52
N GLN A 32 3.87 -3.35 -4.16
CA GLN A 32 5.05 -3.50 -4.99
C GLN A 32 4.65 -3.40 -6.45
N ARG A 33 5.35 -2.56 -7.20
CA ARG A 33 5.15 -2.39 -8.64
C ARG A 33 6.45 -2.70 -9.36
N ASN A 34 6.41 -3.62 -10.31
CA ASN A 34 7.53 -3.99 -11.14
C ASN A 34 7.32 -3.39 -12.53
N ARG A 35 8.23 -2.54 -13.02
CA ARG A 35 8.14 -1.94 -14.35
C ARG A 35 9.52 -1.83 -14.98
N HIS A 36 9.72 -2.46 -16.13
CA HIS A 36 10.98 -2.41 -16.91
C HIS A 36 12.24 -2.50 -16.01
N ASP A 37 12.35 -3.59 -15.25
CA ASP A 37 13.43 -3.91 -14.30
C ASP A 37 13.51 -3.04 -13.03
N LEU A 38 12.62 -2.07 -12.85
CA LEU A 38 12.52 -1.28 -11.63
C LEU A 38 11.45 -1.86 -10.70
N GLN A 39 11.78 -1.94 -9.41
CA GLN A 39 10.86 -2.28 -8.35
C GLN A 39 10.57 -1.03 -7.52
N GLU A 40 9.33 -0.57 -7.57
CA GLU A 40 8.81 0.51 -6.73
C GLU A 40 8.00 -0.08 -5.56
N LEU A 41 8.24 0.44 -4.36
CA LEU A 41 7.38 0.21 -3.20
C LEU A 41 6.61 1.48 -2.87
N THR A 42 5.30 1.37 -2.73
CA THR A 42 4.43 2.50 -2.40
C THR A 42 3.40 2.13 -1.34
N CYS A 43 2.92 3.13 -0.61
CA CYS A 43 1.89 2.98 0.42
C CYS A 43 0.60 3.64 -0.09
N LYS A 44 -0.52 2.92 -0.06
CA LYS A 44 -1.81 3.37 -0.60
C LYS A 44 -2.97 2.86 0.28
N ARG A 45 -4.13 3.49 0.18
CA ARG A 45 -5.39 2.94 0.71
C ARG A 45 -6.02 2.05 -0.35
N LEU A 46 -6.36 0.82 0.04
CA LEU A 46 -7.11 -0.10 -0.80
C LEU A 46 -8.60 0.24 -0.76
N GLU A 47 -9.24 0.34 -1.90
CA GLU A 47 -10.68 0.59 -2.02
C GLU A 47 -11.28 -0.32 -3.10
N PHE A 48 -12.59 -0.49 -3.04
CA PHE A 48 -13.37 -1.13 -4.09
C PHE A 48 -14.41 -0.12 -4.60
N ASP A 49 -14.35 0.22 -5.88
CA ASP A 49 -15.23 1.25 -6.48
C ASP A 49 -16.60 0.69 -6.95
N GLY A 50 -16.87 -0.59 -6.67
CA GLY A 50 -18.04 -1.32 -7.15
C GLY A 50 -17.74 -2.23 -8.34
N HIS A 51 -16.64 -1.99 -9.07
CA HIS A 51 -16.22 -2.81 -10.20
C HIS A 51 -14.79 -3.34 -10.07
N ASN A 52 -13.87 -2.48 -9.63
CA ASN A 52 -12.44 -2.73 -9.54
C ASN A 52 -11.92 -2.49 -8.14
N TRP A 53 -10.80 -3.13 -7.84
CA TRP A 53 -9.94 -2.72 -6.74
C TRP A 53 -9.06 -1.56 -7.17
N VAL A 54 -9.02 -0.52 -6.34
CA VAL A 54 -8.28 0.71 -6.61
C VAL A 54 -7.41 1.08 -5.41
N LEU A 55 -6.24 1.64 -5.71
CA LEU A 55 -5.28 2.13 -4.74
C LEU A 55 -5.26 3.65 -4.78
N ARG A 56 -5.69 4.29 -3.69
CA ARG A 56 -5.69 5.75 -3.57
C ARG A 56 -4.57 6.22 -2.67
N ALA A 57 -4.02 7.39 -2.96
CA ALA A 57 -3.10 8.05 -2.04
C ALA A 57 -3.84 9.13 -1.23
N GLU A 58 -3.64 9.14 0.08
CA GLU A 58 -4.06 10.26 0.91
C GLU A 58 -2.93 11.28 1.01
N SER A 59 -2.84 12.16 0.02
CA SER A 59 -1.69 13.05 -0.18
C SER A 59 -2.11 14.49 -0.37
N THR A 60 -1.41 15.45 0.21
CA THR A 60 -1.65 16.88 -0.13
C THR A 60 -1.15 17.24 -1.53
N ARG A 61 -0.25 16.42 -2.09
CA ARG A 61 0.36 16.62 -3.41
C ARG A 61 -0.54 16.11 -4.54
N PRO A 62 -0.97 16.96 -5.50
CA PRO A 62 -1.90 16.59 -6.58
C PRO A 62 -1.41 15.44 -7.47
N GLU A 63 -0.11 15.37 -7.75
CA GLU A 63 0.49 14.35 -8.62
C GLU A 63 0.37 12.91 -8.09
N PHE A 64 -0.08 12.74 -6.84
CA PHE A 64 -0.31 11.42 -6.24
C PHE A 64 -1.78 11.06 -6.10
N GLN A 65 -2.70 11.94 -6.51
CA GLN A 65 -4.13 11.76 -6.34
C GLN A 65 -4.75 10.80 -7.37
N ASP A 66 -4.09 10.61 -8.52
CA ASP A 66 -4.55 9.67 -9.52
C ASP A 66 -4.53 8.22 -8.97
N PRO A 67 -5.68 7.54 -8.93
CA PRO A 67 -5.77 6.19 -8.40
C PRO A 67 -5.09 5.17 -9.31
N ILE A 68 -4.48 4.15 -8.71
CA ILE A 68 -3.94 3.00 -9.45
C ILE A 68 -5.00 1.90 -9.42
N VAL A 69 -5.45 1.44 -10.58
CA VAL A 69 -6.44 0.37 -10.71
C VAL A 69 -5.69 -0.97 -10.75
N ILE A 70 -6.05 -1.92 -9.87
CA ILE A 70 -5.42 -3.26 -9.78
C ILE A 70 -6.27 -4.35 -10.44
N GLY A 71 -7.26 -3.96 -11.25
CA GLY A 71 -8.18 -4.89 -11.91
C GLY A 71 -8.99 -5.76 -10.93
N ARG A 72 -9.41 -6.94 -11.38
CA ARG A 72 -10.01 -7.97 -10.54
C ARG A 72 -8.91 -8.98 -10.15
N PRO A 73 -8.41 -8.92 -8.93
CA PRO A 73 -7.49 -9.93 -8.43
C PRO A 73 -8.18 -11.29 -8.41
N ASP A 74 -7.56 -12.32 -9.00
CA ASP A 74 -8.02 -13.71 -8.91
C ASP A 74 -8.10 -14.13 -7.43
N ASP A 75 -8.95 -15.11 -7.11
CA ASP A 75 -9.19 -15.55 -5.72
C ASP A 75 -7.88 -15.81 -4.96
N GLY A 76 -7.55 -14.91 -4.02
CA GLY A 76 -6.37 -14.96 -3.17
C GLY A 76 -5.14 -14.16 -3.63
N HIS A 77 -5.15 -13.54 -4.82
CA HIS A 77 -4.02 -12.75 -5.34
C HIS A 77 -4.41 -11.30 -5.63
N PHE A 78 -4.14 -10.38 -4.69
CA PHE A 78 -4.36 -8.93 -4.89
C PHE A 78 -3.26 -8.30 -5.76
N GLY A 79 -3.31 -8.56 -7.07
CA GLY A 79 -2.36 -8.02 -8.04
C GLY A 79 -2.70 -8.30 -9.51
N ASP A 80 -1.93 -7.65 -10.36
CA ASP A 80 -1.75 -7.92 -11.81
C ASP A 80 -0.25 -8.22 -12.03
N ASP A 81 0.17 -8.69 -13.22
CA ASP A 81 1.54 -9.15 -13.52
C ASP A 81 2.64 -8.13 -13.10
N GLU A 82 2.30 -6.85 -13.03
CA GLU A 82 3.20 -5.77 -12.65
C GLU A 82 2.94 -5.15 -11.27
N THR A 83 1.80 -5.38 -10.60
CA THR A 83 1.43 -4.68 -9.35
C THR A 83 0.85 -5.65 -8.33
N ALA A 84 1.43 -5.73 -7.13
CA ALA A 84 0.97 -6.64 -6.08
C ALA A 84 0.90 -5.97 -4.70
N VAL A 85 -0.16 -6.27 -3.93
CA VAL A 85 -0.24 -5.95 -2.50
C VAL A 85 0.60 -6.95 -1.71
N ILE A 86 1.64 -6.46 -1.02
CA ILE A 86 2.61 -7.32 -0.32
C ILE A 86 2.50 -7.26 1.20
N ALA A 87 1.86 -6.23 1.76
CA ALA A 87 1.65 -6.10 3.20
C ALA A 87 0.48 -5.17 3.54
N ILE A 88 -0.10 -5.34 4.72
CA ILE A 88 -1.08 -4.44 5.34
C ILE A 88 -0.39 -3.65 6.46
N VAL A 89 -0.54 -2.35 6.49
CA VAL A 89 0.00 -1.47 7.53
C VAL A 89 -0.91 -1.54 8.75
N LEU A 90 -0.38 -2.02 9.87
CA LEU A 90 -1.10 -2.11 11.14
C LEU A 90 -0.97 -0.82 11.95
N ARG A 91 0.23 -0.21 11.93
CA ARG A 91 0.56 0.98 12.72
C ARG A 91 1.60 1.84 12.01
N SER A 92 1.59 3.14 12.31
CA SER A 92 2.70 4.05 12.01
C SER A 92 3.17 4.71 13.30
N HIS A 93 4.48 4.89 13.45
CA HIS A 93 5.04 5.61 14.59
C HIS A 93 6.23 6.46 14.15
N GLN A 94 6.48 7.55 14.89
CA GLN A 94 7.64 8.41 14.66
C GLN A 94 8.64 8.26 15.81
N THR A 95 9.86 7.87 15.46
CA THR A 95 10.97 7.85 16.41
C THR A 95 11.57 9.25 16.53
N LEU A 96 11.26 9.96 17.62
CA LEU A 96 11.71 11.36 17.82
C LEU A 96 13.20 11.50 18.14
N TYR A 97 13.84 10.45 18.66
CA TYR A 97 15.24 10.49 19.08
C TYR A 97 15.88 9.09 18.96
N LYS A 98 16.97 8.98 18.19
CA LYS A 98 17.83 7.79 18.17
C LYS A 98 19.07 8.06 19.02
N ARG A 99 19.16 7.43 20.19
CA ARG A 99 20.38 7.45 21.01
C ARG A 99 21.44 6.61 20.28
N ARG A 100 22.50 7.25 19.76
CA ARG A 100 23.67 6.54 19.24
C ARG A 100 24.32 5.76 20.40
N ARG A 101 24.55 4.46 20.20
CA ARG A 101 25.51 3.69 20.99
C ARG A 101 26.89 3.85 20.40
#